data_AF-A1SWM6-F1
#
_entry.id   AF-A1SWM6-F1
#
_cell.length_a   1.000
_cell.length_b   1.000
_cell.length_c   1.000
_cell.angle_alpha   90.00
_cell.angle_beta   90.00
_cell.angle_gamma   90.00
#
_symmetry.space_group_name_H-M   'P 1'
#
loop_
_entity.id
_entity.type
_entity.pdbx_description
1 polymer ?
#
loop_
_entity_poly.entity_id
_entity_poly.type
_entity_poly.pdbx_seq_one_letter_code
_entity_poly.pdbx_strand_id
1 'polypeptide(L)'
;MFEALRLKFFISKVQAELLAQHLDQNFTKAVCQLSSNMEQLNLLRKHAYFRKDSMAPFIAVCHLLGDSLASDTLEIEIKKTCAALLAERLQKARTDLKFHRRHFRIFGHLERRLAQWIEVKNA
;
A
#
# COMPACT_ATOMS: atom_id res chain seq x y z
N MET A 1 -22.51 12.34 -4.84
CA MET A 1 -22.71 11.56 -3.59
C MET A 1 -22.25 10.10 -3.70
N PHE A 2 -22.70 9.36 -4.73
CA PHE A 2 -22.40 7.93 -4.90
C PHE A 2 -20.89 7.60 -5.08
N GLU A 3 -20.15 8.43 -5.83
CA GLU A 3 -18.70 8.24 -6.01
C GLU A 3 -17.90 8.47 -4.71
N ALA A 4 -18.34 9.42 -3.87
CA ALA A 4 -17.72 9.66 -2.57
C ALA A 4 -17.96 8.48 -1.61
N LEU A 5 -19.17 7.89 -1.62
CA LEU A 5 -19.50 6.70 -0.85
C LEU A 5 -18.66 5.49 -1.29
N ARG A 6 -18.51 5.27 -2.60
CA ARG A 6 -17.65 4.22 -3.16
C ARG A 6 -16.18 4.38 -2.75
N LEU A 7 -15.68 5.63 -2.74
CA LEU A 7 -14.33 5.91 -2.29
C LEU A 7 -14.16 5.60 -0.80
N LYS A 8 -15.08 6.08 0.05
CA LYS A 8 -15.05 5.77 1.49
C LYS A 8 -15.06 4.26 1.76
N PHE A 9 -15.93 3.52 1.07
CA PHE A 9 -16.01 2.07 1.22
C PHE A 9 -14.71 1.36 0.80
N PHE A 10 -14.09 1.81 -0.30
CA PHE A 10 -12.79 1.27 -0.72
C PHE A 10 -11.69 1.58 0.30
N ILE A 11 -11.61 2.82 0.80
CA ILE A 11 -10.67 3.21 1.84
C ILE A 11 -10.86 2.35 3.10
N SER A 12 -12.10 2.12 3.53
CA SER A 12 -12.37 1.27 4.70
C SER A 12 -11.88 -0.17 4.51
N LYS A 13 -12.00 -0.74 3.30
CA LYS A 13 -11.42 -2.06 3.00
C LYS A 13 -9.89 -2.07 3.09
N VAL A 14 -9.26 -1.01 2.57
CA VAL A 14 -7.80 -0.86 2.61
C VAL A 14 -7.30 -0.67 4.05
N GLN A 15 -8.01 0.13 4.84
CA GLN A 15 -7.71 0.30 6.28
C GLN A 15 -7.86 -1.02 7.04
N ALA A 16 -8.92 -1.79 6.78
CA ALA A 16 -9.11 -3.09 7.41
C ALA A 16 -8.00 -4.09 7.00
N GLU A 17 -7.62 -4.11 5.73
CA GLU A 17 -6.52 -4.94 5.21
C GLU A 17 -5.17 -4.57 5.84
N LEU A 18 -4.90 -3.28 6.07
CA LEU A 18 -3.66 -2.83 6.73
C LEU A 18 -3.69 -3.15 8.22
N LEU A 19 -4.80 -2.86 8.90
CA LEU A 19 -4.98 -3.14 10.33
C LEU A 19 -4.89 -4.64 10.64
N ALA A 20 -5.40 -5.49 9.74
CA ALA A 20 -5.29 -6.94 9.87
C ALA A 20 -3.84 -7.45 9.80
N GLN A 21 -2.94 -6.71 9.15
CA GLN A 21 -1.52 -7.03 9.12
C GLN A 21 -0.77 -6.44 10.32
N HIS A 22 -1.14 -5.23 10.74
CA HIS A 22 -0.50 -4.53 11.85
C HIS A 22 -1.57 -3.89 12.74
N LEU A 23 -1.79 -4.47 13.92
CA LEU A 23 -2.88 -4.13 14.86
C LEU A 23 -2.65 -2.77 15.57
N ASP A 24 -2.26 -1.74 14.84
CA ASP A 24 -2.09 -0.37 15.32
C ASP A 24 -2.99 0.57 14.50
N GLN A 25 -4.02 1.10 15.17
CA GLN A 25 -4.95 2.05 14.57
C GLN A 25 -4.31 3.41 14.30
N ASN A 26 -3.37 3.87 15.14
CA ASN A 26 -2.70 5.15 14.97
C ASN A 26 -1.80 5.10 13.74
N PHE A 27 -1.01 4.04 13.60
CA PHE A 27 -0.22 3.79 12.40
C PHE A 27 -1.10 3.73 11.15
N THR A 28 -2.17 2.91 11.19
CA THR A 28 -3.08 2.74 10.05
C THR A 28 -3.68 4.07 9.62
N LYS A 29 -4.08 4.90 10.59
CA LYS A 29 -4.62 6.23 10.34
C LYS A 29 -3.56 7.15 9.75
N ALA A 30 -2.36 7.20 10.33
CA ALA A 30 -1.26 8.04 9.85
C ALA A 30 -0.92 7.74 8.38
N VAL A 31 -0.82 6.46 8.01
CA VAL A 31 -0.53 6.03 6.64
C VAL A 31 -1.71 6.32 5.71
N CYS A 32 -2.93 5.92 6.08
CA CYS A 32 -4.09 6.05 5.18
C CYS A 32 -4.57 7.49 4.98
N GLN A 33 -4.30 8.40 5.93
CA GLN A 33 -4.75 9.79 5.87
C GLN A 33 -3.74 10.76 5.25
N LEU A 34 -2.55 10.28 4.86
CA LEU A 34 -1.63 11.07 4.04
C LEU A 34 -2.34 11.51 2.75
N SER A 35 -2.19 12.79 2.41
CA SER A 35 -2.82 13.37 1.21
C SER A 35 -2.43 12.62 -0.06
N SER A 36 -1.14 12.35 -0.25
CA SER A 36 -0.60 11.56 -1.37
C SER A 36 -1.24 10.18 -1.47
N ASN A 37 -1.40 9.51 -0.33
CA ASN A 37 -2.01 8.20 -0.23
C ASN A 37 -3.51 8.21 -0.53
N MET A 38 -4.23 9.21 -0.04
CA MET A 38 -5.66 9.39 -0.33
C MET A 38 -5.91 9.64 -1.83
N GLU A 39 -5.05 10.44 -2.47
CA GLU A 39 -5.08 10.65 -3.92
C GLU A 39 -4.81 9.35 -4.68
N GLN A 40 -3.77 8.62 -4.28
CA GLN A 40 -3.42 7.35 -4.89
C GLN A 40 -4.55 6.33 -4.78
N LEU A 41 -5.20 6.20 -3.61
CA LEU A 41 -6.36 5.32 -3.44
C LEU A 41 -7.53 5.69 -4.34
N ASN A 42 -7.77 6.98 -4.55
CA ASN A 42 -8.82 7.44 -5.45
C ASN A 42 -8.47 7.10 -6.92
N LEU A 43 -7.21 7.22 -7.32
CA LEU A 43 -6.72 6.82 -8.65
C LEU A 43 -6.85 5.31 -8.86
N LEU A 44 -6.33 4.51 -7.93
CA LEU A 44 -6.39 3.06 -7.97
C LEU A 44 -7.84 2.57 -8.10
N ARG A 45 -8.75 3.09 -7.28
CA ARG A 45 -10.18 2.74 -7.33
C ARG A 45 -10.82 3.01 -8.69
N LYS A 46 -10.47 4.12 -9.34
CA LYS A 46 -11.04 4.50 -10.64
C LYS A 46 -10.50 3.60 -11.77
N HIS A 47 -9.28 3.11 -11.62
CA HIS A 47 -8.64 2.27 -12.61
C HIS A 47 -9.40 0.94 -12.78
N ALA A 48 -9.73 0.60 -14.03
CA ALA A 48 -10.60 -0.54 -14.34
C ALA A 48 -10.05 -1.88 -13.80
N TYR A 49 -8.72 -2.01 -13.75
CA TYR A 49 -8.01 -3.12 -13.15
C TYR A 49 -8.47 -3.44 -11.72
N PHE A 50 -8.58 -2.42 -10.87
CA PHE A 50 -8.86 -2.59 -9.44
C PHE A 50 -10.36 -2.68 -9.12
N ARG A 51 -11.24 -2.23 -10.02
CA ARG A 51 -12.69 -2.27 -9.79
C ARG A 51 -13.26 -3.68 -9.67
N LYS A 52 -12.65 -4.66 -10.34
CA LYS A 52 -13.15 -6.05 -10.40
C LYS A 52 -12.26 -7.04 -9.66
N ASP A 53 -11.12 -6.60 -9.13
CA ASP A 53 -10.16 -7.49 -8.51
C ASP A 53 -10.43 -7.60 -7.01
N SER A 54 -10.71 -8.81 -6.52
CA SER A 54 -10.87 -9.07 -5.08
C SER A 54 -9.59 -8.77 -4.29
N MET A 55 -8.43 -8.77 -4.95
CA MET A 55 -7.12 -8.45 -4.37
C MET A 55 -6.82 -6.95 -4.42
N ALA A 56 -7.74 -6.12 -4.90
CA ALA A 56 -7.54 -4.67 -4.96
C ALA A 56 -7.15 -4.04 -3.62
N PRO A 57 -7.75 -4.40 -2.46
CA PRO A 57 -7.31 -3.88 -1.17
C PRO A 57 -5.87 -4.27 -0.84
N PHE A 58 -5.48 -5.53 -1.07
CA PHE A 58 -4.10 -6.00 -0.84
C PHE A 58 -3.09 -5.17 -1.63
N ILE A 59 -3.34 -4.98 -2.93
CA ILE A 59 -2.43 -4.24 -3.82
C ILE A 59 -2.41 -2.76 -3.45
N ALA A 60 -3.55 -2.18 -3.08
CA ALA A 60 -3.65 -0.80 -2.63
C ALA A 60 -2.83 -0.57 -1.35
N VAL A 61 -2.85 -1.50 -0.40
CA VAL A 61 -1.96 -1.43 0.78
C VAL A 61 -0.49 -1.48 0.36
N CYS A 62 -0.11 -2.33 -0.59
CA CYS A 62 1.27 -2.37 -1.07
C CYS A 62 1.71 -1.01 -1.67
N HIS A 63 0.82 -0.34 -2.41
CA HIS A 63 1.07 1.01 -2.90
C HIS A 63 1.21 2.03 -1.76
N LEU A 64 0.26 2.05 -0.82
CA LEU A 64 0.30 2.96 0.33
C LEU A 64 1.62 2.86 1.10
N LEU A 65 2.06 1.64 1.40
CA LEU A 65 3.30 1.42 2.15
C LEU A 65 4.51 1.93 1.37
N GLY A 66 4.57 1.65 0.06
CA GLY A 66 5.64 2.15 -0.82
C GLY A 66 5.64 3.67 -0.99
N ASP A 67 4.46 4.28 -1.09
CA ASP A 67 4.26 5.73 -1.15
C ASP A 67 4.68 6.43 0.14
N SER A 68 4.36 5.82 1.28
CA SER A 68 4.76 6.31 2.59
C SER A 68 6.28 6.34 2.80
N LEU A 69 7.07 5.48 2.13
CA LEU A 69 8.54 5.50 2.25
C LEU A 69 9.17 6.81 1.74
N ALA A 70 8.54 7.42 0.73
CA ALA A 70 9.01 8.66 0.11
C ALA A 70 8.39 9.92 0.74
N SER A 71 7.54 9.77 1.76
CA SER A 71 6.85 10.92 2.37
C SER A 71 7.78 11.70 3.30
N ASP A 72 7.96 12.99 3.10
CA ASP A 72 8.75 13.84 4.01
C ASP A 72 8.05 14.13 5.35
N THR A 73 6.73 13.88 5.43
CA THR A 73 5.93 14.21 6.61
C THR A 73 5.85 13.06 7.62
N LEU A 74 6.25 11.85 7.23
CA LEU A 74 6.22 10.70 8.12
C LEU A 74 7.51 10.57 8.93
N GLU A 75 7.34 10.28 10.21
CA GLU A 75 8.43 9.91 11.09
C GLU A 75 9.16 8.65 10.60
N ILE A 76 10.46 8.58 10.89
CA ILE A 76 11.31 7.48 10.44
C ILE A 76 10.85 6.12 10.98
N GLU A 77 10.29 6.06 12.19
CA GLU A 77 9.76 4.82 12.77
C GLU A 77 8.54 4.31 11.99
N ILE A 78 7.62 5.22 11.60
CA ILE A 78 6.48 4.85 10.74
C ILE A 78 6.97 4.34 9.39
N LYS A 79 8.00 4.97 8.80
CA LYS A 79 8.61 4.50 7.54
C LYS A 79 9.25 3.13 7.68
N LYS A 80 9.95 2.86 8.79
CA LYS A 80 10.51 1.52 9.09
C LYS A 80 9.42 0.47 9.15
N THR A 81 8.33 0.75 9.85
CA THR A 81 7.16 -0.15 9.88
C THR A 81 6.57 -0.34 8.49
N CYS A 82 6.43 0.74 7.69
CA CYS A 82 5.95 0.63 6.31
C CYS A 82 6.85 -0.29 5.46
N ALA A 83 8.17 -0.15 5.57
CA ALA A 83 9.13 -0.95 4.83
C ALA A 83 9.05 -2.43 5.20
N ALA A 84 8.98 -2.74 6.51
CA ALA A 84 8.84 -4.11 7.00
C ALA A 84 7.54 -4.76 6.50
N LEU A 85 6.41 -4.08 6.66
CA LEU A 85 5.11 -4.58 6.22
C LEU A 85 5.04 -4.75 4.69
N LEU A 86 5.69 -3.86 3.94
CA LEU A 86 5.79 -3.98 2.48
C LEU A 86 6.62 -5.20 2.08
N ALA A 87 7.77 -5.42 2.73
CA ALA A 87 8.63 -6.58 2.47
C ALA A 87 7.86 -7.90 2.69
N GLU A 88 7.14 -8.03 3.80
CA GLU A 88 6.31 -9.20 4.10
C GLU A 88 5.24 -9.43 3.03
N ARG A 89 4.56 -8.37 2.58
CA ARG A 89 3.54 -8.47 1.53
C ARG A 89 4.12 -8.88 0.19
N LEU A 90 5.27 -8.33 -0.19
CA LEU A 90 5.97 -8.71 -1.43
C LEU A 90 6.40 -10.17 -1.37
N GLN A 91 6.91 -10.64 -0.22
CA GLN A 91 7.22 -12.04 0.00
C GLN A 91 5.96 -12.93 -0.12
N LYS A 92 4.85 -12.54 0.52
CA LYS A 92 3.57 -13.26 0.41
C LYS A 92 3.05 -13.28 -1.03
N ALA A 93 3.21 -12.19 -1.78
CA ALA A 93 2.81 -12.16 -3.19
C ALA A 93 3.63 -13.16 -4.02
N ARG A 94 4.92 -13.33 -3.72
CA ARG A 94 5.82 -14.28 -4.40
C ARG A 94 5.47 -15.76 -4.14
N THR A 95 4.80 -16.09 -3.03
CA THR A 95 4.40 -17.49 -2.77
C THR A 95 3.28 -17.96 -3.69
N ASP A 96 2.42 -17.05 -4.16
CA ASP A 96 1.47 -17.32 -5.25
C ASP A 96 2.03 -16.83 -6.58
N LEU A 97 2.71 -17.72 -7.31
CA LEU A 97 3.35 -17.40 -8.58
C LEU A 97 2.37 -16.90 -9.66
N LYS A 98 1.12 -17.37 -9.66
CA LYS A 98 0.11 -16.95 -10.64
C LYS A 98 -0.32 -15.52 -10.36
N PHE A 99 -0.58 -15.22 -9.09
CA PHE A 99 -0.87 -13.86 -8.64
C PHE A 99 0.31 -12.92 -8.89
N HIS A 100 1.53 -13.31 -8.51
CA HIS A 100 2.74 -12.52 -8.72
C HIS A 100 2.96 -12.18 -10.20
N ARG A 101 2.90 -13.18 -11.09
CA ARG A 101 3.09 -12.97 -12.54
C ARG A 101 2.03 -12.05 -13.12
N ARG A 102 0.77 -12.20 -12.70
CA ARG A 102 -0.32 -11.31 -13.15
C ARG A 102 -0.07 -9.84 -12.79
N HIS A 103 0.65 -9.59 -11.69
CA HIS A 103 0.89 -8.26 -11.14
C HIS A 103 2.37 -7.84 -11.20
N PHE A 104 3.20 -8.49 -12.03
CA PHE A 104 4.65 -8.38 -11.95
C PHE A 104 5.17 -6.94 -12.07
N ARG A 105 4.52 -6.09 -12.88
CA ARG A 105 4.90 -4.68 -13.04
C ARG A 105 4.71 -3.89 -11.76
N ILE A 106 3.62 -4.16 -11.03
CA ILE A 106 3.31 -3.49 -9.78
C ILE A 106 4.34 -3.92 -8.72
N PHE A 107 4.54 -5.22 -8.54
CA PHE A 107 5.48 -5.72 -7.54
C PHE A 107 6.92 -5.33 -7.85
N GLY A 108 7.37 -5.41 -9.11
CA GLY A 108 8.71 -4.96 -9.49
C GLY A 108 8.94 -3.46 -9.33
N HIS A 109 7.89 -2.63 -9.40
CA HIS A 109 8.01 -1.21 -9.04
C HIS A 109 8.16 -1.01 -7.53
N LEU A 110 7.36 -1.71 -6.73
CA LEU A 110 7.38 -1.60 -5.27
C LEU A 110 8.66 -2.17 -4.66
N GLU A 111 9.17 -3.27 -5.20
CA GLU A 111 10.46 -3.86 -4.81
C GLU A 111 11.61 -2.87 -5.01
N ARG A 112 11.63 -2.14 -6.13
CA ARG A 112 12.63 -1.11 -6.38
C ARG A 112 12.55 0.03 -5.37
N ARG A 113 11.35 0.49 -5.04
CA ARG A 113 11.16 1.56 -4.03
C ARG A 113 11.61 1.14 -2.65
N LEU A 114 11.30 -0.11 -2.28
CA LEU A 114 11.75 -0.68 -1.02
C LEU A 114 13.28 -0.74 -0.99
N ALA A 115 13.91 -1.23 -2.06
CA ALA A 115 15.37 -1.30 -2.16
C ALA A 115 16.03 0.09 -2.04
N GLN A 116 15.53 1.09 -2.76
CA GLN A 116 16.02 2.47 -2.68
C GLN A 116 15.94 3.05 -1.26
N TRP A 117 14.84 2.81 -0.55
CA TRP A 117 14.70 3.29 0.82
C TRP A 117 15.68 2.59 1.78
N ILE A 118 15.93 1.29 1.59
CA ILE A 118 16.91 0.53 2.39
C ILE A 118 18.33 1.08 2.14
N GLU A 119 18.68 1.36 0.89
CA GLU A 119 19.98 1.94 0.53
C GLU A 119 20.17 3.32 1.18
N VAL A 120 19.20 4.22 1.07
CA VAL A 120 19.27 5.57 1.66
C VAL A 120 19.38 5.53 3.18
N LYS A 121 18.72 4.57 3.84
CA LYS A 121 18.77 4.45 5.31
C LYS A 121 20.13 3.91 5.82
N ASN A 122 20.81 3.11 5.02
CA ASN A 122 22.08 2.47 5.38
C ASN A 122 23.31 3.26 4.91
N ALA A 123 23.11 4.34 4.15
CA ALA A 123 24.14 5.30 3.72
C ALA A 123 24.34 6.39 4.79
#